data_AF-A0AAW1KDC6-F1
#
_entry.id   AF-A0AAW1KDC6-F1
#
_cell.length_a   1.000
_cell.length_b   1.000
_cell.length_c   1.000
_cell.angle_alpha   90.00
_cell.angle_beta   90.00
_cell.angle_gamma   90.00
#
_symmetry.space_group_name_H-M   'P 1'
#
loop_
_entity.id
_entity.type
_entity.pdbx_description
1 polymer ?
#
loop_
_entity_poly.entity_id
_entity_poly.type
_entity_poly.pdbx_seq_one_letter_code
_entity_poly.pdbx_strand_id
1 'polypeptide(L)'
;MVDLLGKNELFDQMWGVIRAMKGEGLLSLATFVSVFESYCNVSNFDDAFMSFNVMDKYGVVPDVVAMNSLLSAICMQKNQARKAYKFFDEIKAKIPPNGDTFAILLEGWEKQGNVGKAKTTFGEMVVRVGWEAKNIAAHTAFLNTLICKSQVDEAVKFLHVMKGKGCLPGLKFFSNALDILVKQNDVVHVVPLWDTMVGCGIMPNLVTFNAMIGLFCNNKDVDNAFRFLDEMPVYGVFPDSLTYNMIFECLIKSKKGRKVASFFKEMINNEFVPTPGNCAAAVDLLFDQDDPESGVKIWNYLVENNVKPVDVTANVLLIASCKIGRFTELKRFAYDMFERGIIIQEATIGKLQKILYKEGRSARDLYDSLERRWKASHRL
;
A
#
# COMPACT_ATOMS: atom_id res chain seq x y z
N MET A 1 15.87 3.54 -38.94
CA MET A 1 17.18 2.94 -39.27
C MET A 1 18.21 3.22 -38.19
N VAL A 2 18.45 4.49 -37.82
CA VAL A 2 19.37 4.86 -36.70
C VAL A 2 19.04 4.11 -35.41
N ASP A 3 17.77 4.14 -34.96
CA ASP A 3 17.30 3.38 -33.78
C ASP A 3 17.51 1.86 -33.88
N LEU A 4 17.29 1.27 -35.07
CA LEU A 4 17.48 -0.17 -35.29
C LEU A 4 18.97 -0.56 -35.20
N LEU A 5 19.86 0.25 -35.78
CA LEU A 5 21.31 0.02 -35.74
C LEU A 5 21.86 0.21 -34.33
N GLY A 6 21.37 1.23 -33.62
CA GLY A 6 21.75 1.48 -32.24
C GLY A 6 21.29 0.38 -31.26
N LYS A 7 20.08 -0.17 -31.43
CA LYS A 7 19.60 -1.34 -30.67
C LYS A 7 20.41 -2.62 -30.90
N ASN A 8 21.03 -2.75 -32.07
CA ASN A 8 21.91 -3.87 -32.42
C ASN A 8 23.39 -3.59 -32.14
N GLU A 9 23.71 -2.50 -31.42
CA GLU A 9 25.08 -2.10 -31.04
C GLU A 9 26.02 -1.82 -32.23
N LEU A 10 25.46 -1.56 -33.42
CA LEU A 10 26.20 -1.25 -34.64
C LEU A 10 26.50 0.25 -34.74
N PHE A 11 27.24 0.79 -33.76
CA PHE A 11 27.47 2.23 -33.61
C PHE A 11 28.21 2.89 -34.78
N ASP A 12 29.18 2.20 -35.39
CA ASP A 12 29.90 2.73 -36.56
C ASP A 12 28.98 2.91 -37.77
N GLN A 13 28.11 1.93 -38.00
CA GLN A 13 27.12 1.96 -39.08
C GLN A 13 26.05 3.01 -38.80
N MET A 14 25.63 3.14 -37.53
CA MET A 14 24.72 4.19 -37.07
C MET A 14 25.28 5.59 -37.40
N TRP A 15 26.54 5.86 -37.08
CA TRP A 15 27.19 7.14 -37.42
C TRP A 15 27.45 7.30 -38.93
N GLY A 16 27.64 6.20 -39.66
CA GLY A 16 27.63 6.21 -41.13
C GLY A 16 26.32 6.77 -41.69
N VAL A 17 25.18 6.30 -41.18
CA VAL A 17 23.85 6.79 -41.56
C VAL A 17 23.65 8.25 -41.15
N ILE A 18 24.08 8.66 -39.95
CA ILE A 18 23.97 10.06 -39.50
C ILE A 18 24.76 11.01 -40.41
N ARG A 19 25.97 10.60 -40.85
CA ARG A 19 26.77 11.39 -41.80
C ARG A 19 26.09 11.50 -43.17
N ALA A 20 25.46 10.43 -43.65
CA ALA A 20 24.70 10.46 -44.90
C ALA A 20 23.47 11.39 -44.78
N MET A 21 22.70 11.26 -43.70
CA MET A 21 21.55 12.12 -43.40
C MET A 21 21.92 13.60 -43.27
N LYS A 22 23.13 13.91 -42.79
CA LYS A 22 23.67 15.28 -42.78
C LYS A 22 23.81 15.85 -44.20
N GLY A 23 24.33 15.05 -45.13
CA GLY A 23 24.49 15.44 -46.54
C GLY A 23 23.16 15.76 -47.23
N GLU A 24 22.08 15.12 -46.77
CA GLU A 24 20.72 15.32 -47.28
C GLU A 24 19.89 16.34 -46.48
N GLY A 25 20.44 16.89 -45.39
CA GLY A 25 19.73 17.87 -44.54
C GLY A 25 18.56 17.28 -43.73
N LEU A 26 18.53 15.96 -43.52
CA LEU A 26 17.44 15.24 -42.84
C LEU A 26 17.63 15.07 -41.33
N LEU A 27 18.68 15.66 -40.76
CA LEU A 27 18.97 15.53 -39.32
C LEU A 27 18.00 16.36 -38.49
N SER A 28 17.48 15.72 -37.44
CA SER A 28 16.57 16.34 -36.48
C SER A 28 16.98 15.97 -35.06
N LEU A 29 16.37 16.65 -34.08
CA LEU A 29 16.50 16.29 -32.68
C LEU A 29 16.12 14.82 -32.44
N ALA A 30 15.07 14.32 -33.08
CA ALA A 30 14.63 12.93 -32.94
C ALA A 30 15.73 11.93 -33.33
N THR A 31 16.55 12.26 -34.34
CA THR A 31 17.70 11.43 -34.73
C THR A 31 18.72 11.31 -33.60
N PHE A 32 19.03 12.42 -32.93
CA PHE A 32 19.96 12.43 -31.80
C PHE A 32 19.36 11.79 -30.54
N VAL A 33 18.05 11.92 -30.30
CA VAL A 33 17.37 11.20 -29.20
C VAL A 33 17.54 9.69 -29.35
N SER A 34 17.37 9.14 -30.56
CA SER A 34 17.62 7.72 -30.81
C SER A 34 19.09 7.32 -30.55
N VAL A 35 20.04 8.21 -30.84
CA VAL A 35 21.47 7.98 -30.54
C VAL A 35 21.71 7.97 -29.03
N PHE A 36 21.13 8.91 -28.30
CA PHE A 36 21.22 8.99 -26.83
C PHE A 36 20.68 7.71 -26.19
N GLU A 37 19.49 7.28 -26.60
CA GLU A 37 18.85 6.05 -26.10
C GLU A 37 19.71 4.83 -26.40
N SER A 38 20.25 4.72 -27.62
CA SER A 38 21.10 3.60 -28.03
C SER A 38 22.37 3.47 -27.19
N TYR A 39 23.08 4.58 -26.96
CA TYR A 39 24.26 4.59 -26.10
C TYR A 39 23.93 4.37 -24.62
N CYS A 40 22.85 4.97 -24.12
CA CYS A 40 22.42 4.79 -22.73
C CYS A 40 22.00 3.34 -22.44
N ASN A 41 21.37 2.65 -23.41
CA ASN A 41 20.97 1.25 -23.26
C ASN A 41 22.16 0.31 -23.05
N VAL A 42 23.30 0.59 -23.67
CA VAL A 42 24.57 -0.15 -23.48
C VAL A 42 25.40 0.42 -22.32
N SER A 43 24.85 1.36 -21.55
CA SER A 43 25.52 2.05 -20.44
C SER A 43 26.81 2.81 -20.84
N ASN A 44 26.93 3.15 -22.13
CA ASN A 44 28.04 3.95 -22.65
C ASN A 44 27.69 5.45 -22.62
N PHE A 45 27.77 6.03 -21.43
CA PHE A 45 27.35 7.41 -21.18
C PHE A 45 28.33 8.46 -21.72
N ASP A 46 29.61 8.12 -21.81
CA ASP A 46 30.63 9.06 -22.30
C ASP A 46 30.40 9.35 -23.79
N ASP A 47 30.13 8.32 -24.60
CA ASP A 47 29.77 8.51 -26.01
C ASP A 47 28.40 9.17 -26.17
N ALA A 48 27.45 8.93 -25.25
CA ALA A 48 26.19 9.66 -25.23
C ALA A 48 26.43 11.17 -24.99
N PHE A 49 27.32 11.55 -24.08
CA PHE A 49 27.65 12.95 -23.80
C PHE A 49 28.38 13.58 -24.99
N MET A 50 29.30 12.84 -25.60
CA MET A 50 29.99 13.29 -26.81
C MET A 50 29.00 13.52 -27.96
N SER A 51 28.02 12.62 -28.12
CA SER A 51 26.99 12.76 -29.15
C SER A 51 26.14 14.03 -28.98
N PHE A 52 25.90 14.47 -27.73
CA PHE A 52 25.27 15.75 -27.44
C PHE A 52 26.17 16.94 -27.81
N ASN A 53 27.44 16.90 -27.41
CA ASN A 53 28.39 17.98 -27.69
C ASN A 53 28.70 18.19 -29.18
N VAL A 54 28.52 17.16 -30.03
CA VAL A 54 28.73 17.27 -31.47
C VAL A 54 27.49 17.72 -32.24
N MET A 55 26.32 17.85 -31.62
CA MET A 55 25.07 18.22 -32.31
C MET A 55 25.22 19.46 -33.19
N ASP A 56 25.87 20.52 -32.66
CA ASP A 56 26.13 21.77 -33.39
C ASP A 56 26.93 21.55 -34.68
N LYS A 57 27.92 20.64 -34.64
CA LYS A 57 28.74 20.29 -35.81
C LYS A 57 27.92 19.60 -36.90
N TYR A 58 26.79 19.02 -36.53
CA TYR A 58 25.85 18.34 -37.43
C TYR A 58 24.64 19.22 -37.79
N GLY A 59 24.64 20.50 -37.42
CA GLY A 59 23.59 21.46 -37.78
C GLY A 59 22.34 21.38 -36.91
N VAL A 60 22.38 20.66 -35.79
CA VAL A 60 21.27 20.58 -34.83
C VAL A 60 21.69 21.33 -33.57
N VAL A 61 20.97 22.40 -33.23
CA VAL A 61 21.30 23.20 -32.03
C VAL A 61 20.87 22.42 -30.78
N PRO A 62 21.77 22.18 -29.80
CA PRO A 62 21.41 21.57 -28.54
C PRO A 62 20.61 22.58 -27.72
N ASP A 63 19.39 22.19 -27.36
CA ASP A 63 18.47 22.98 -26.55
C ASP A 63 18.09 22.25 -25.25
N VAL A 64 17.17 22.83 -24.49
CA VAL A 64 16.67 22.23 -23.24
C VAL A 64 15.98 20.89 -23.47
N VAL A 65 15.35 20.70 -24.64
CA VAL A 65 14.67 19.44 -25.00
C VAL A 65 15.70 18.35 -25.23
N ALA A 66 16.76 18.63 -26.00
CA ALA A 66 17.87 17.71 -26.21
C ALA A 66 18.54 17.31 -24.89
N MET A 67 18.76 18.28 -24.00
CA MET A 67 19.33 18.04 -22.68
C MET A 67 18.41 17.14 -21.85
N ASN A 68 17.11 17.43 -21.82
CA ASN A 68 16.12 16.64 -21.07
C ASN A 68 16.00 15.22 -21.64
N SER A 69 16.06 15.03 -22.96
CA SER A 69 16.04 13.71 -23.58
C SER A 69 17.24 12.86 -23.15
N LEU A 70 18.46 13.43 -23.15
CA LEU A 70 19.64 12.69 -22.71
C LEU A 70 19.59 12.41 -21.20
N LEU A 71 19.20 13.40 -20.37
CA LEU A 71 19.04 13.21 -18.93
C LEU A 71 18.03 12.10 -18.62
N SER A 72 16.91 12.08 -19.32
CA SER A 72 15.88 11.04 -19.18
C SER A 72 16.43 9.67 -19.52
N ALA A 73 17.12 9.54 -20.67
CA ALA A 73 17.75 8.29 -21.10
C ALA A 73 18.78 7.75 -20.08
N ILE A 74 19.58 8.63 -19.45
CA ILE A 74 20.52 8.24 -18.39
C ILE A 74 19.77 7.84 -17.11
N CYS A 75 18.76 8.60 -16.69
CA CYS A 75 17.98 8.34 -15.47
C CYS A 75 17.08 7.09 -15.58
N MET A 76 16.78 6.61 -16.79
CA MET A 76 16.14 5.32 -17.01
C MET A 76 17.07 4.15 -16.65
N GLN A 77 18.39 4.33 -16.75
CA GLN A 77 19.36 3.30 -16.40
C GLN A 77 19.55 3.19 -14.88
N LYS A 78 19.61 1.95 -14.39
CA LYS A 78 19.70 1.68 -12.95
C LYS A 78 20.96 2.30 -12.34
N ASN A 79 20.77 3.09 -11.28
CA ASN A 79 21.83 3.72 -10.49
C ASN A 79 22.72 4.74 -11.25
N GLN A 80 22.25 5.36 -12.34
CA GLN A 80 23.06 6.30 -13.15
C GLN A 80 22.73 7.80 -13.00
N ALA A 81 21.77 8.19 -12.16
CA ALA A 81 21.45 9.60 -11.86
C ALA A 81 22.67 10.45 -11.43
N ARG A 82 23.71 9.85 -10.84
CA ARG A 82 24.97 10.56 -10.55
C ARG A 82 25.71 10.99 -11.82
N LYS A 83 25.69 10.17 -12.88
CA LYS A 83 26.26 10.54 -14.20
C LYS A 83 25.38 11.59 -14.88
N ALA A 84 24.05 11.43 -14.81
CA ALA A 84 23.11 12.44 -15.29
C ALA A 84 23.36 13.82 -14.64
N TYR A 85 23.59 13.84 -13.33
CA TYR A 85 23.90 15.08 -12.61
C TYR A 85 25.24 15.70 -13.01
N LYS A 86 26.27 14.90 -13.31
CA LYS A 86 27.55 15.43 -13.84
C LYS A 86 27.34 16.13 -15.18
N PHE A 87 26.64 15.48 -16.10
CA PHE A 87 26.28 16.07 -17.39
C PHE A 87 25.48 17.37 -17.22
N PHE A 88 24.48 17.36 -16.34
CA PHE A 88 23.72 18.55 -16.00
C PHE A 88 24.63 19.69 -15.48
N ASP A 89 25.56 19.39 -14.57
CA ASP A 89 26.46 20.38 -13.97
C ASP A 89 27.35 21.07 -15.01
N GLU A 90 27.79 20.35 -16.04
CA GLU A 90 28.60 20.86 -17.13
C GLU A 90 27.81 21.75 -18.11
N ILE A 91 26.52 21.47 -18.32
CA ILE A 91 25.71 22.11 -19.37
C ILE A 91 24.78 23.20 -18.85
N LYS A 92 24.40 23.17 -17.57
CA LYS A 92 23.45 24.14 -16.96
C LYS A 92 23.89 25.61 -17.01
N ALA A 93 25.15 25.89 -17.37
CA ALA A 93 25.67 27.24 -17.61
C ALA A 93 25.46 27.71 -19.05
N LYS A 94 25.40 26.79 -20.01
CA LYS A 94 25.20 27.06 -21.44
C LYS A 94 23.73 27.01 -21.83
N ILE A 95 23.00 26.01 -21.31
CA ILE A 95 21.58 25.81 -21.58
C ILE A 95 20.82 26.00 -20.26
N PRO A 96 19.96 27.02 -20.14
CA PRO A 96 19.23 27.27 -18.91
C PRO A 96 18.23 26.12 -18.63
N PRO A 97 18.32 25.46 -17.47
CA PRO A 97 17.42 24.36 -17.15
C PRO A 97 16.02 24.86 -16.80
N ASN A 98 15.01 24.03 -17.08
CA ASN A 98 13.61 24.31 -16.79
C ASN A 98 13.06 23.34 -15.72
N GLY A 99 11.77 23.47 -15.40
CA GLY A 99 11.09 22.59 -14.44
C GLY A 99 11.20 21.10 -14.78
N ASP A 100 11.07 20.76 -16.06
CA ASP A 100 11.16 19.37 -16.54
C ASP A 100 12.57 18.80 -16.35
N THR A 101 13.62 19.60 -16.55
CA THR A 101 15.01 19.21 -16.28
C THR A 101 15.17 18.75 -14.84
N PHE A 102 14.63 19.52 -13.89
CA PHE A 102 14.71 19.19 -12.47
C PHE A 102 13.80 18.02 -12.11
N ALA A 103 12.62 17.89 -12.73
CA ALA A 103 11.75 16.73 -12.53
C ALA A 103 12.47 15.42 -12.89
N ILE A 104 13.12 15.35 -14.06
CA ILE A 104 13.87 14.18 -14.52
C ILE A 104 15.00 13.81 -13.55
N LEU A 105 15.75 14.80 -13.06
CA LEU A 105 16.83 14.57 -12.10
C LEU A 105 16.29 14.08 -10.74
N LEU A 106 15.21 14.69 -10.24
CA LEU A 106 14.61 14.33 -8.97
C LEU A 106 13.96 12.94 -9.01
N GLU A 107 13.31 12.56 -10.10
CA GLU A 107 12.84 11.19 -10.33
C GLU A 107 14.02 10.19 -10.38
N GLY A 108 15.14 10.59 -10.98
CA GLY A 108 16.39 9.82 -10.96
C GLY A 108 16.91 9.60 -9.53
N TRP A 109 16.86 10.62 -8.69
CA TRP A 109 17.23 10.52 -7.28
C TRP A 109 16.23 9.73 -6.43
N GLU A 110 14.94 9.82 -6.73
CA GLU A 110 13.87 9.04 -6.10
C GLU A 110 14.13 7.54 -6.31
N LYS A 111 14.39 7.12 -7.55
CA LYS A 111 14.72 5.72 -7.90
C LYS A 111 15.95 5.19 -7.16
N GLN A 112 16.90 6.06 -6.85
CA GLN A 112 18.11 5.70 -6.08
C GLN A 112 17.95 5.89 -4.58
N GLY A 113 16.91 6.61 -4.15
CA GLY A 113 16.72 7.03 -2.78
C GLY A 113 17.84 7.95 -2.26
N ASN A 114 18.48 8.75 -3.12
CA ASN A 114 19.58 9.63 -2.70
C ASN A 114 19.05 10.97 -2.19
N VAL A 115 18.78 11.03 -0.89
CA VAL A 115 18.20 12.22 -0.25
C VAL A 115 19.10 13.44 -0.30
N GLY A 116 20.41 13.28 -0.07
CA GLY A 116 21.36 14.39 -0.04
C GLY A 116 21.39 15.13 -1.37
N LYS A 117 21.48 14.38 -2.48
CA LYS A 117 21.47 14.96 -3.83
C LYS A 117 20.09 15.46 -4.25
N ALA A 118 19.01 14.82 -3.80
CA ALA A 118 17.65 15.33 -4.02
C ALA A 118 17.47 16.72 -3.39
N LYS A 119 17.92 16.93 -2.15
CA LYS A 119 17.88 18.24 -1.46
C LYS A 119 18.68 19.31 -2.19
N THR A 120 19.91 19.00 -2.61
CA THR A 120 20.73 19.99 -3.34
C THR A 120 20.12 20.34 -4.69
N THR A 121 19.58 19.34 -5.41
CA THR A 121 18.94 19.54 -6.72
C THR A 121 17.66 20.35 -6.59
N PHE A 122 16.84 20.07 -5.58
CA PHE A 122 15.61 20.82 -5.29
C PHE A 122 15.92 22.26 -4.86
N GLY A 123 16.94 22.48 -4.04
CA GLY A 123 17.40 23.82 -3.68
C GLY A 123 17.83 24.64 -4.91
N GLU A 124 18.59 24.02 -5.83
CA GLU A 124 18.98 24.67 -7.09
C GLU A 124 17.77 24.98 -7.99
N MET A 125 16.78 24.08 -8.05
CA MET A 125 15.51 24.31 -8.74
C MET A 125 14.79 25.55 -8.19
N VAL A 126 14.63 25.64 -6.86
CA VAL A 126 13.93 26.76 -6.22
C VAL A 126 14.64 28.09 -6.47
N VAL A 127 15.98 28.12 -6.53
CA VAL A 127 16.73 29.34 -6.83
C VAL A 127 16.60 29.77 -8.29
N ARG A 128 16.62 28.84 -9.24
CA ARG A 128 16.61 29.16 -10.68
C ARG A 128 15.22 29.33 -11.27
N VAL A 129 14.30 28.44 -10.91
CA VAL A 129 12.95 28.34 -11.50
C VAL A 129 11.88 28.88 -10.54
N GLY A 130 12.16 28.88 -9.23
CA GLY A 130 11.22 29.37 -8.23
C GLY A 130 10.17 28.33 -7.83
N TRP A 131 9.21 28.79 -7.03
CA TRP A 131 8.05 28.00 -6.62
C TRP A 131 6.92 28.20 -7.62
N GLU A 132 6.80 27.29 -8.58
CA GLU A 132 5.74 27.36 -9.60
C GLU A 132 4.85 26.12 -9.54
N ALA A 133 3.53 26.34 -9.64
CA ALA A 133 2.55 25.26 -9.66
C ALA A 133 2.67 24.35 -10.90
N LYS A 134 3.37 24.78 -11.95
CA LYS A 134 3.61 23.95 -13.14
C LYS A 134 4.61 22.81 -12.90
N ASN A 135 5.44 22.92 -11.87
CA ASN A 135 6.53 21.96 -11.59
C ASN A 135 6.15 20.91 -10.53
N ILE A 136 4.86 20.53 -10.44
CA ILE A 136 4.36 19.55 -9.46
C ILE A 136 5.08 18.19 -9.57
N ALA A 137 5.52 17.78 -10.77
CA ALA A 137 6.25 16.53 -10.96
C ALA A 137 7.57 16.53 -10.15
N ALA A 138 8.39 17.59 -10.29
CA ALA A 138 9.63 17.76 -9.54
C ALA A 138 9.40 17.80 -8.03
N HIS A 139 8.39 18.56 -7.59
CA HIS A 139 7.94 18.65 -6.21
C HIS A 139 7.57 17.27 -5.62
N THR A 140 6.78 16.50 -6.36
CA THR A 140 6.30 15.17 -5.97
C THR A 140 7.46 14.18 -5.85
N ALA A 141 8.36 14.13 -6.83
CA ALA A 141 9.52 13.25 -6.83
C ALA A 141 10.47 13.55 -5.66
N PHE A 142 10.70 14.83 -5.37
CA PHE A 142 11.50 15.25 -4.21
C PHE A 142 10.87 14.79 -2.89
N LEU A 143 9.58 15.05 -2.68
CA LEU A 143 8.88 14.68 -1.45
C LEU A 143 8.78 13.16 -1.27
N ASN A 144 8.49 12.41 -2.34
CA ASN A 144 8.53 10.95 -2.32
C ASN A 144 9.91 10.43 -1.88
N THR A 145 11.00 11.05 -2.38
CA THR A 145 12.36 10.68 -1.98
C THR A 145 12.57 10.83 -0.47
N LEU A 146 12.07 11.93 0.12
CA LEU A 146 12.15 12.16 1.57
C LEU A 146 11.34 11.13 2.36
N ILE A 147 10.10 10.86 1.94
CA ILE A 147 9.19 9.92 2.61
C ILE A 147 9.73 8.49 2.53
N CYS A 148 10.17 8.03 1.35
CA CYS A 148 10.78 6.72 1.16
C CYS A 148 12.02 6.47 2.02
N LYS A 149 12.68 7.54 2.50
CA LYS A 149 13.87 7.49 3.33
C LYS A 149 13.61 7.96 4.77
N SER A 150 12.35 7.92 5.19
CA SER A 150 11.91 8.20 6.55
C SER A 150 12.30 9.59 7.06
N GLN A 151 12.43 10.57 6.15
CA GLN A 151 12.62 11.99 6.47
C GLN A 151 11.29 12.73 6.37
N VAL A 152 10.26 12.19 7.01
CA VAL A 152 8.88 12.67 6.89
C VAL A 152 8.71 14.06 7.53
N ASP A 153 9.36 14.32 8.66
CA ASP A 153 9.35 15.64 9.30
C ASP A 153 9.82 16.75 8.36
N GLU A 154 10.85 16.48 7.56
CA GLU A 154 11.32 17.43 6.56
C GLU A 154 10.32 17.57 5.41
N ALA A 155 9.76 16.45 4.92
CA ALA A 155 8.73 16.48 3.89
C ALA A 155 7.52 17.33 4.33
N VAL A 156 7.09 17.19 5.59
CA VAL A 156 6.01 17.99 6.19
C VAL A 156 6.38 19.47 6.23
N LYS A 157 7.62 19.83 6.62
CA LYS A 157 8.08 21.24 6.56
C LYS A 157 8.01 21.81 5.14
N PHE A 158 8.44 21.05 4.14
CA PHE A 158 8.36 21.47 2.74
C PHE A 158 6.91 21.62 2.27
N LEU A 159 6.01 20.69 2.63
CA LEU A 159 4.58 20.79 2.30
C LEU A 159 3.94 22.08 2.85
N HIS A 160 4.28 22.48 4.08
CA HIS A 160 3.81 23.75 4.65
C HIS A 160 4.31 24.98 3.87
N VAL A 161 5.59 24.98 3.47
CA VAL A 161 6.14 26.05 2.62
C VAL A 161 5.41 26.10 1.27
N MET A 162 5.15 24.93 0.66
CA MET A 162 4.47 24.81 -0.62
C MET A 162 3.01 25.27 -0.57
N LYS A 163 2.32 25.04 0.56
CA LYS A 163 0.98 25.60 0.81
C LYS A 163 0.99 27.12 0.71
N GLY A 164 1.93 27.79 1.39
CA GLY A 164 2.07 29.25 1.34
C GLY A 164 2.44 29.80 -0.05
N LYS A 165 2.99 28.96 -0.93
CA LYS A 165 3.37 29.31 -2.31
C LYS A 165 2.33 28.86 -3.36
N GLY A 166 1.26 28.18 -2.96
CA GLY A 166 0.21 27.72 -3.87
C GLY A 166 0.66 26.62 -4.85
N CYS A 167 1.70 25.84 -4.51
CA CYS A 167 2.27 24.80 -5.39
C CYS A 167 2.23 23.40 -4.76
N LEU A 168 1.17 23.11 -4.01
CA LEU A 168 0.98 21.86 -3.29
C LEU A 168 0.81 20.65 -4.23
N PRO A 169 1.39 19.49 -3.89
CA PRO A 169 1.04 18.23 -4.54
C PRO A 169 -0.43 17.86 -4.31
N GLY A 170 -1.03 17.16 -5.28
CA GLY A 170 -2.42 16.71 -5.20
C GLY A 170 -2.63 15.40 -4.41
N LEU A 171 -3.88 14.91 -4.39
CA LEU A 171 -4.29 13.70 -3.67
C LEU A 171 -3.44 12.46 -4.01
N LYS A 172 -3.03 12.31 -5.28
CA LYS A 172 -2.20 11.16 -5.71
C LYS A 172 -0.88 11.06 -4.95
N PHE A 173 -0.25 12.20 -4.67
CA PHE A 173 0.98 12.23 -3.87
C PHE A 173 0.70 11.79 -2.44
N PHE A 174 -0.29 12.39 -1.77
CA PHE A 174 -0.61 12.06 -0.39
C PHE A 174 -1.04 10.60 -0.22
N SER A 175 -1.84 10.07 -1.14
CA SER A 175 -2.22 8.65 -1.12
C SER A 175 -1.02 7.72 -1.24
N ASN A 176 -0.05 8.03 -2.10
CA ASN A 176 1.20 7.27 -2.22
C ASN A 176 2.07 7.40 -0.96
N ALA A 177 2.19 8.62 -0.45
CA ALA A 177 2.95 8.91 0.76
C ALA A 177 2.39 8.15 1.98
N LEU A 178 1.06 8.14 2.15
CA LEU A 178 0.39 7.36 3.19
C LEU A 178 0.61 5.86 3.00
N ASP A 179 0.46 5.33 1.78
CA ASP A 179 0.73 3.92 1.49
C ASP A 179 2.18 3.50 1.83
N ILE A 180 3.17 4.37 1.53
CA ILE A 180 4.57 4.15 1.93
C ILE A 180 4.72 4.07 3.45
N LEU A 181 4.15 5.03 4.19
CA LEU A 181 4.23 5.04 5.66
C LEU A 181 3.51 3.85 6.30
N VAL A 182 2.36 3.46 5.75
CA VAL A 182 1.62 2.28 6.18
C VAL A 182 2.45 1.02 5.97
N LYS A 183 3.11 0.87 4.82
CA LYS A 183 4.03 -0.25 4.54
C LYS A 183 5.26 -0.27 5.44
N GLN A 184 5.75 0.90 5.83
CA GLN A 184 6.86 1.05 6.79
C GLN A 184 6.40 0.87 8.25
N ASN A 185 5.09 0.77 8.50
CA ASN A 185 4.49 0.75 9.82
C ASN A 185 4.86 1.99 10.67
N ASP A 186 5.01 3.16 10.03
CA ASP A 186 5.41 4.41 10.69
C ASP A 186 4.20 5.16 11.24
N VAL A 187 3.75 4.73 12.42
CA VAL A 187 2.60 5.32 13.12
C VAL A 187 2.88 6.75 13.61
N VAL A 188 4.15 7.10 13.84
CA VAL A 188 4.53 8.41 14.40
C VAL A 188 4.30 9.52 13.39
N HIS A 189 4.70 9.30 12.13
CA HIS A 189 4.64 10.34 11.11
C HIS A 189 3.39 10.30 10.22
N VAL A 190 2.61 9.21 10.26
CA VAL A 190 1.40 9.07 9.43
C VAL A 190 0.31 10.09 9.80
N VAL A 191 0.14 10.39 11.09
CA VAL A 191 -0.87 11.36 11.57
C VAL A 191 -0.50 12.79 11.18
N PRO A 192 0.74 13.28 11.43
CA PRO A 192 1.17 14.58 10.93
C PRO A 192 1.00 14.75 9.41
N LEU A 193 1.28 13.69 8.63
CA LEU A 193 1.09 13.73 7.18
C LEU A 193 -0.40 13.81 6.81
N TRP A 194 -1.26 13.06 7.49
CA TRP A 194 -2.72 13.15 7.33
C TRP A 194 -3.25 14.54 7.66
N ASP A 195 -2.86 15.10 8.81
CA ASP A 195 -3.28 16.42 9.25
C ASP A 195 -2.79 17.50 8.27
N THR A 196 -1.60 17.32 7.70
CA THR A 196 -1.09 18.18 6.63
C THR A 196 -1.94 18.06 5.36
N MET A 197 -2.32 16.85 4.94
CA MET A 197 -3.18 16.62 3.77
C MET A 197 -4.51 17.35 3.93
N VAL A 198 -5.21 17.08 5.03
CA VAL A 198 -6.52 17.68 5.34
C VAL A 198 -6.39 19.19 5.53
N GLY A 199 -5.38 19.65 6.29
CA GLY A 199 -5.11 21.06 6.52
C GLY A 199 -4.75 21.82 5.23
N CYS A 200 -4.27 21.14 4.20
CA CYS A 200 -4.06 21.69 2.86
C CYS A 200 -5.34 21.75 2.01
N GLY A 201 -6.49 21.31 2.52
CA GLY A 201 -7.75 21.25 1.79
C GLY A 201 -7.84 20.07 0.83
N ILE A 202 -6.94 19.08 0.93
CA ILE A 202 -7.01 17.86 0.13
C ILE A 202 -7.98 16.90 0.81
N MET A 203 -9.10 16.60 0.14
CA MET A 203 -10.13 15.72 0.66
C MET A 203 -9.65 14.25 0.64
N PRO A 204 -9.63 13.55 1.80
CA PRO A 204 -9.39 12.12 1.83
C PRO A 204 -10.50 11.35 1.10
N ASN A 205 -10.18 10.14 0.64
CA ASN A 205 -11.13 9.18 0.08
C ASN A 205 -11.17 7.89 0.90
N LEU A 206 -12.08 6.97 0.54
CA LEU A 206 -12.23 5.66 1.19
C LEU A 206 -10.92 4.88 1.29
N VAL A 207 -10.10 4.90 0.24
CA VAL A 207 -8.81 4.19 0.20
C VAL A 207 -7.85 4.77 1.24
N THR A 208 -7.75 6.10 1.35
CA THR A 208 -6.87 6.73 2.34
C THR A 208 -7.35 6.48 3.77
N PHE A 209 -8.66 6.50 4.04
CA PHE A 209 -9.19 6.15 5.36
C PHE A 209 -8.92 4.68 5.72
N ASN A 210 -9.20 3.76 4.81
CA ASN A 210 -8.95 2.34 5.03
C ASN A 210 -7.46 2.04 5.27
N ALA A 211 -6.56 2.78 4.63
CA ALA A 211 -5.11 2.67 4.87
C ALA A 211 -4.74 3.12 6.30
N MET A 212 -5.28 4.25 6.77
CA MET A 212 -5.07 4.73 8.14
C MET A 212 -5.63 3.74 9.16
N ILE A 213 -6.90 3.35 9.01
CA ILE A 213 -7.57 2.40 9.91
C ILE A 213 -6.79 1.09 9.96
N GLY A 214 -6.42 0.52 8.81
CA GLY A 214 -5.63 -0.71 8.73
C GLY A 214 -4.30 -0.62 9.48
N LEU A 215 -3.58 0.51 9.36
CA LEU A 215 -2.34 0.75 10.09
C LEU A 215 -2.53 0.75 11.61
N PHE A 216 -3.51 1.50 12.12
CA PHE A 216 -3.78 1.51 13.57
C PHE A 216 -4.28 0.16 14.06
N CYS A 217 -5.11 -0.52 13.28
CA CYS A 217 -5.59 -1.86 13.57
C CYS A 217 -4.44 -2.87 13.74
N ASN A 218 -3.45 -2.83 12.85
CA ASN A 218 -2.27 -3.69 12.91
C ASN A 218 -1.39 -3.42 14.14
N ASN A 219 -1.36 -2.18 14.62
CA ASN A 219 -0.63 -1.78 15.83
C ASN A 219 -1.48 -1.89 17.11
N LYS A 220 -2.70 -2.43 17.03
CA LYS A 220 -3.65 -2.56 18.15
C LYS A 220 -4.02 -1.21 18.79
N ASP A 221 -3.88 -0.12 18.05
CA ASP A 221 -4.30 1.21 18.46
C ASP A 221 -5.78 1.39 18.12
N VAL A 222 -6.62 0.84 18.97
CA VAL A 222 -8.08 0.88 18.82
C VAL A 222 -8.58 2.32 18.85
N ASP A 223 -7.99 3.19 19.66
CA ASP A 223 -8.52 4.53 19.88
C ASP A 223 -8.36 5.40 18.62
N ASN A 224 -7.20 5.35 17.96
CA ASN A 224 -7.04 6.00 16.66
C ASN A 224 -7.87 5.33 15.56
N ALA A 225 -7.97 3.99 15.55
CA ALA A 225 -8.78 3.30 14.55
C ALA A 225 -10.26 3.76 14.59
N PHE A 226 -10.84 3.92 15.78
CA PHE A 226 -12.18 4.47 15.96
C PHE A 226 -12.26 5.95 15.60
N ARG A 227 -11.26 6.76 15.99
CA ARG A 227 -11.19 8.18 15.59
C ARG A 227 -11.33 8.34 14.07
N PHE A 228 -10.58 7.55 13.30
CA PHE A 228 -10.65 7.61 11.83
C PHE A 228 -11.97 7.09 11.27
N LEU A 229 -12.59 6.08 11.88
CA LEU A 229 -13.94 5.62 11.52
C LEU A 229 -14.99 6.72 11.71
N ASP A 230 -14.97 7.39 12.87
CA ASP A 230 -15.90 8.46 13.24
C ASP A 230 -15.69 9.73 12.40
N GLU A 231 -14.47 9.97 11.93
CA GLU A 231 -14.14 11.09 11.05
C GLU A 231 -14.65 10.90 9.61
N MET A 232 -14.85 9.66 9.10
CA MET A 232 -15.22 9.43 7.69
C MET A 232 -16.44 10.26 7.24
N PRO A 233 -17.58 10.28 7.98
CA PRO A 233 -18.77 11.03 7.57
C PRO A 233 -18.55 12.54 7.53
N VAL A 234 -17.62 13.07 8.35
CA VAL A 234 -17.26 14.51 8.37
C VAL A 234 -16.69 14.95 7.03
N TYR A 235 -16.00 14.04 6.33
CA TYR A 235 -15.45 14.27 4.99
C TYR A 235 -16.34 13.74 3.87
N GLY A 236 -17.58 13.34 4.17
CA GLY A 236 -18.52 12.79 3.18
C GLY A 236 -18.11 11.41 2.65
N VAL A 237 -17.25 10.69 3.37
CA VAL A 237 -16.84 9.32 3.04
C VAL A 237 -17.57 8.37 3.99
N PHE A 238 -18.13 7.28 3.47
CA PHE A 238 -18.85 6.31 4.30
C PHE A 238 -18.03 5.03 4.45
N PRO A 239 -17.98 4.43 5.67
CA PRO A 239 -17.33 3.14 5.88
C PRO A 239 -17.96 2.06 4.99
N ASP A 240 -17.12 1.14 4.49
CA ASP A 240 -17.58 -0.02 3.74
C ASP A 240 -17.43 -1.32 4.56
N SER A 241 -17.77 -2.45 3.94
CA SER A 241 -17.62 -3.76 4.56
C SER A 241 -16.18 -4.04 4.99
N LEU A 242 -15.19 -3.58 4.24
CA LEU A 242 -13.78 -3.72 4.58
C LEU A 242 -13.47 -2.89 5.84
N THR A 243 -13.93 -1.64 5.92
CA THR A 243 -13.74 -0.76 7.08
C THR A 243 -14.26 -1.40 8.37
N TYR A 244 -15.52 -1.83 8.39
CA TYR A 244 -16.12 -2.45 9.58
C TYR A 244 -15.40 -3.74 9.98
N ASN A 245 -15.04 -4.58 9.01
CA ASN A 245 -14.33 -5.82 9.31
C ASN A 245 -12.91 -5.60 9.85
N MET A 246 -12.20 -4.55 9.41
CA MET A 246 -10.90 -4.18 9.97
C MET A 246 -11.00 -3.74 11.44
N ILE A 247 -11.97 -2.89 11.76
CA ILE A 247 -12.20 -2.44 13.15
C ILE A 247 -12.60 -3.61 14.04
N PHE A 248 -13.50 -4.47 13.56
CA PHE A 248 -13.94 -5.65 14.31
C PHE A 248 -12.78 -6.61 14.59
N GLU A 249 -11.96 -6.90 13.58
CA GLU A 249 -10.74 -7.71 13.74
C GLU A 249 -9.76 -7.07 14.75
N CYS A 250 -9.58 -5.76 14.72
CA CYS A 250 -8.73 -5.04 15.67
C CYS A 250 -9.21 -5.17 17.12
N LEU A 251 -10.51 -5.04 17.36
CA LEU A 251 -11.11 -5.22 18.68
C LEU A 251 -10.86 -6.63 19.23
N ILE A 252 -10.99 -7.64 18.36
CA ILE A 252 -10.72 -9.04 18.69
C ILE A 252 -9.23 -9.22 19.05
N LYS A 253 -8.31 -8.78 18.19
CA LYS A 253 -6.84 -8.87 18.40
C LYS A 253 -6.38 -8.10 19.65
N SER A 254 -7.10 -7.05 20.02
CA SER A 254 -6.84 -6.22 21.20
C SER A 254 -7.52 -6.75 22.48
N LYS A 255 -8.21 -7.89 22.39
CA LYS A 255 -8.92 -8.57 23.50
C LYS A 255 -9.93 -7.67 24.23
N LYS A 256 -10.66 -6.82 23.50
CA LYS A 256 -11.65 -5.89 24.05
C LYS A 256 -13.08 -6.48 23.96
N GLY A 257 -13.36 -7.61 24.61
CA GLY A 257 -14.63 -8.38 24.42
C GLY A 257 -15.92 -7.57 24.59
N ARG A 258 -16.01 -6.69 25.61
CA ARG A 258 -17.18 -5.79 25.74
C ARG A 258 -17.41 -4.92 24.51
N LYS A 259 -16.34 -4.37 23.91
CA LYS A 259 -16.43 -3.59 22.67
C LYS A 259 -16.73 -4.47 21.45
N VAL A 260 -16.22 -5.71 21.41
CA VAL A 260 -16.52 -6.69 20.34
C VAL A 260 -18.02 -6.94 20.25
N ALA A 261 -18.68 -7.23 21.38
CA ALA A 261 -20.12 -7.50 21.41
C ALA A 261 -20.96 -6.29 20.98
N SER A 262 -20.62 -5.08 21.47
CA SER A 262 -21.34 -3.86 21.09
C SER A 262 -21.12 -3.50 19.61
N PHE A 263 -19.89 -3.61 19.12
CA PHE A 263 -19.55 -3.27 17.74
C PHE A 263 -20.13 -4.28 16.75
N PHE A 264 -20.20 -5.56 17.11
CA PHE A 264 -20.93 -6.55 16.31
C PHE A 264 -22.39 -6.13 16.09
N LYS A 265 -23.08 -5.70 17.17
CA LYS A 265 -24.47 -5.23 17.06
C LYS A 265 -24.59 -4.00 16.15
N GLU A 266 -23.69 -3.04 16.28
CA GLU A 266 -23.63 -1.86 15.42
C GLU A 266 -23.44 -2.26 13.94
N MET A 267 -22.51 -3.18 13.68
CA MET A 267 -22.21 -3.69 12.36
C MET A 267 -23.44 -4.33 11.70
N ILE A 268 -24.22 -5.12 12.46
CA ILE A 268 -25.48 -5.71 11.97
C ILE A 268 -26.54 -4.64 11.72
N ASN A 269 -26.68 -3.67 12.62
CA ASN A 269 -27.65 -2.58 12.46
C ASN A 269 -27.37 -1.72 11.22
N ASN A 270 -26.09 -1.59 10.85
CA ASN A 270 -25.65 -0.87 9.67
C ASN A 270 -25.56 -1.77 8.41
N GLU A 271 -26.13 -2.97 8.47
CA GLU A 271 -26.21 -3.95 7.36
C GLU A 271 -24.85 -4.43 6.83
N PHE A 272 -23.80 -4.37 7.64
CA PHE A 272 -22.49 -4.90 7.29
C PHE A 272 -22.30 -6.33 7.79
N VAL A 273 -21.88 -7.22 6.88
CA VAL A 273 -21.71 -8.64 7.19
C VAL A 273 -20.31 -8.92 7.73
N PRO A 274 -20.17 -9.47 8.96
CA PRO A 274 -18.88 -9.83 9.54
C PRO A 274 -18.30 -11.04 8.83
N THR A 275 -16.97 -11.00 8.61
CA THR A 275 -16.29 -12.12 7.97
C THR A 275 -16.37 -13.37 8.86
N PRO A 276 -16.49 -14.57 8.27
CA PRO A 276 -16.49 -15.84 8.99
C PRO A 276 -15.28 -16.00 9.93
N GLY A 277 -14.10 -15.53 9.49
CA GLY A 277 -12.88 -15.53 10.31
C GLY A 277 -13.00 -14.64 11.55
N ASN A 278 -13.51 -13.41 11.38
CA ASN A 278 -13.73 -12.51 12.50
C ASN A 278 -14.78 -13.06 13.47
N CYS A 279 -15.86 -13.66 12.97
CA CYS A 279 -16.87 -14.28 13.82
C CYS A 279 -16.29 -15.44 14.65
N ALA A 280 -15.54 -16.35 14.03
CA ALA A 280 -14.89 -17.45 14.74
C ALA A 280 -13.96 -16.93 15.84
N ALA A 281 -13.12 -15.94 15.52
CA ALA A 281 -12.20 -15.34 16.49
C ALA A 281 -12.93 -14.57 17.60
N ALA A 282 -14.03 -13.89 17.29
CA ALA A 282 -14.86 -13.21 18.28
C ALA A 282 -15.53 -14.18 19.25
N VAL A 283 -16.05 -15.32 18.75
CA VAL A 283 -16.65 -16.36 19.59
C VAL A 283 -15.63 -16.94 20.55
N ASP A 284 -14.42 -17.32 20.09
CA ASP A 284 -13.36 -17.84 20.96
C ASP A 284 -13.01 -16.82 22.06
N LEU A 285 -12.82 -15.55 21.67
CA LEU A 285 -12.49 -14.47 22.61
C LEU A 285 -13.58 -14.22 23.66
N LEU A 286 -14.85 -14.18 23.26
CA LEU A 286 -15.96 -13.88 24.16
C LEU A 286 -16.17 -15.02 25.17
N PHE A 287 -16.01 -16.27 24.73
CA PHE A 287 -16.01 -17.42 25.62
C PHE A 287 -14.82 -17.37 26.60
N ASP A 288 -13.61 -17.07 26.12
CA ASP A 288 -12.42 -16.93 26.98
C ASP A 288 -12.54 -15.74 27.98
N GLN A 289 -13.41 -14.76 27.73
CA GLN A 289 -13.69 -13.61 28.60
C GLN A 289 -14.97 -13.73 29.43
N ASP A 290 -15.56 -14.94 29.52
CA ASP A 290 -16.77 -15.24 30.29
C ASP A 290 -18.03 -14.43 29.85
N ASP A 291 -18.13 -14.11 28.54
CA ASP A 291 -19.34 -13.60 27.89
C ASP A 291 -19.84 -14.55 26.77
N PRO A 292 -20.16 -15.82 27.09
CA PRO A 292 -20.62 -16.78 26.11
C PRO A 292 -21.99 -16.40 25.50
N GLU A 293 -22.82 -15.63 26.20
CA GLU A 293 -24.13 -15.18 25.69
C GLU A 293 -23.96 -14.32 24.43
N SER A 294 -22.99 -13.40 24.42
CA SER A 294 -22.67 -12.63 23.22
C SER A 294 -22.05 -13.50 22.12
N GLY A 295 -21.19 -14.48 22.48
CA GLY A 295 -20.63 -15.42 21.51
C GLY A 295 -21.70 -16.26 20.81
N VAL A 296 -22.71 -16.72 21.55
CA VAL A 296 -23.85 -17.48 20.98
C VAL A 296 -24.71 -16.61 20.06
N LYS A 297 -24.86 -15.30 20.33
CA LYS A 297 -25.56 -14.38 19.41
C LYS A 297 -24.84 -14.28 18.07
N ILE A 298 -23.51 -14.21 18.07
CA ILE A 298 -22.70 -14.18 16.84
C ILE A 298 -22.89 -15.50 16.06
N TRP A 299 -22.87 -16.64 16.74
CA TRP A 299 -23.15 -17.94 16.11
C TRP A 299 -24.53 -18.00 15.46
N ASN A 300 -25.59 -17.62 16.20
CA ASN A 300 -26.96 -17.65 15.68
C ASN A 300 -27.11 -16.77 14.44
N TYR A 301 -26.55 -15.55 14.47
CA TYR A 301 -26.55 -14.66 13.31
C TYR A 301 -25.90 -15.31 12.08
N LEU A 302 -24.76 -15.99 12.28
CA LEU A 302 -24.01 -16.67 11.21
C LEU A 302 -24.85 -17.77 10.54
N VAL A 303 -25.58 -18.53 11.35
CA VAL A 303 -26.45 -19.62 10.91
C VAL A 303 -27.70 -19.10 10.22
N GLU A 304 -28.35 -18.08 10.79
CA GLU A 304 -29.59 -17.48 10.26
C GLU A 304 -29.36 -16.73 8.95
N ASN A 305 -28.21 -16.06 8.81
CA ASN A 305 -27.86 -15.26 7.62
C ASN A 305 -26.99 -16.03 6.61
N ASN A 306 -26.75 -17.34 6.84
CA ASN A 306 -26.01 -18.24 5.95
C ASN A 306 -24.62 -17.69 5.55
N VAL A 307 -23.90 -17.12 6.53
CA VAL A 307 -22.57 -16.54 6.32
C VAL A 307 -21.53 -17.68 6.22
N LYS A 308 -21.05 -17.99 5.01
CA LYS A 308 -20.13 -19.12 4.79
C LYS A 308 -18.66 -18.69 4.79
N PRO A 309 -17.72 -19.52 5.30
CA PRO A 309 -17.92 -20.84 5.92
C PRO A 309 -18.45 -20.81 7.38
N VAL A 310 -19.53 -21.56 7.64
CA VAL A 310 -20.13 -21.68 8.99
C VAL A 310 -19.37 -22.69 9.86
N ASP A 311 -18.75 -23.69 9.23
CA ASP A 311 -18.02 -24.78 9.88
C ASP A 311 -16.85 -24.27 10.73
N VAL A 312 -16.15 -23.23 10.30
CA VAL A 312 -15.03 -22.65 11.08
C VAL A 312 -15.51 -22.19 12.46
N THR A 313 -16.57 -21.38 12.50
CA THR A 313 -17.15 -20.89 13.76
C THR A 313 -17.78 -22.03 14.56
N ALA A 314 -18.39 -23.01 13.89
CA ALA A 314 -18.99 -24.17 14.53
C ALA A 314 -17.97 -24.97 15.35
N ASN A 315 -16.82 -25.26 14.74
CA ASN A 315 -15.72 -25.97 15.39
C ASN A 315 -15.17 -25.21 16.60
N VAL A 316 -15.02 -23.88 16.48
CA VAL A 316 -14.59 -23.01 17.59
C VAL A 316 -15.61 -22.99 18.73
N LEU A 317 -16.90 -22.82 18.43
CA LEU A 317 -17.97 -22.78 19.43
C LEU A 317 -18.02 -24.06 20.28
N LEU A 318 -17.85 -25.23 19.66
CA LEU A 318 -17.83 -26.50 20.39
C LEU A 318 -16.62 -26.60 21.32
N ILE A 319 -15.42 -26.24 20.85
CA ILE A 319 -14.22 -26.25 21.68
C ILE A 319 -14.38 -25.27 22.85
N ALA A 320 -14.85 -24.06 22.57
CA ALA A 320 -15.02 -23.01 23.57
C ALA A 320 -16.08 -23.39 24.62
N SER A 321 -17.24 -23.90 24.21
CA SER A 321 -18.29 -24.39 25.12
C SER A 321 -17.80 -25.54 26.01
N CYS A 322 -16.95 -26.41 25.46
CA CYS A 322 -16.34 -27.51 26.19
C CYS A 322 -15.32 -27.02 27.25
N LYS A 323 -14.54 -25.98 26.95
CA LYS A 323 -13.56 -25.39 27.90
C LYS A 323 -14.23 -24.77 29.13
N ILE A 324 -15.39 -24.10 28.94
CA ILE A 324 -16.13 -23.46 30.04
C ILE A 324 -16.99 -24.47 30.82
N GLY A 325 -17.08 -25.73 30.35
CA GLY A 325 -17.88 -26.77 31.00
C GLY A 325 -19.39 -26.68 30.75
N ARG A 326 -19.83 -25.90 29.75
CA ARG A 326 -21.25 -25.80 29.36
C ARG A 326 -21.68 -27.00 28.49
N PHE A 327 -21.69 -28.19 29.09
CA PHE A 327 -21.92 -29.47 28.39
C PHE A 327 -23.31 -29.63 27.76
N THR A 328 -24.34 -29.02 28.37
CA THR A 328 -25.71 -29.01 27.84
C THR A 328 -25.79 -28.22 26.54
N GLU A 329 -25.18 -27.03 26.51
CA GLU A 329 -25.11 -26.20 25.30
C GLU A 329 -24.24 -26.84 24.23
N LEU A 330 -23.09 -27.42 24.62
CA LEU A 330 -22.23 -28.20 23.73
C LEU A 330 -23.01 -29.30 22.99
N LYS A 331 -23.80 -30.09 23.72
CA LYS A 331 -24.63 -31.16 23.15
C LYS A 331 -25.67 -30.60 22.18
N ARG A 332 -26.36 -29.53 22.56
CA ARG A 332 -27.37 -28.87 21.74
C ARG A 332 -26.79 -28.36 20.43
N PHE A 333 -25.68 -27.63 20.49
CA PHE A 333 -25.01 -27.08 19.31
C PHE A 333 -24.50 -28.17 18.38
N ALA A 334 -23.86 -29.21 18.91
CA ALA A 334 -23.37 -30.31 18.08
C ALA A 334 -24.50 -31.05 17.36
N TYR A 335 -25.65 -31.27 18.02
CA TYR A 335 -26.79 -31.94 17.40
C TYR A 335 -27.44 -31.08 16.32
N ASP A 336 -27.64 -29.78 16.56
CA ASP A 336 -28.12 -28.84 15.55
C ASP A 336 -27.17 -28.77 14.35
N MET A 337 -25.85 -28.78 14.58
CA MET A 337 -24.84 -28.83 13.51
C MET A 337 -24.93 -30.11 12.67
N PHE A 338 -25.15 -31.28 13.29
CA PHE A 338 -25.34 -32.55 12.56
C PHE A 338 -26.62 -32.54 11.72
N GLU A 339 -27.71 -31.98 12.25
CA GLU A 339 -28.99 -31.90 11.55
C GLU A 339 -28.95 -30.94 10.35
N ARG A 340 -28.16 -29.87 10.46
CA ARG A 340 -27.93 -28.91 9.37
C ARG A 340 -26.85 -29.34 8.37
N GLY A 341 -26.18 -30.48 8.60
CA GLY A 341 -25.08 -30.94 7.76
C GLY A 341 -23.82 -30.07 7.83
N ILE A 342 -23.60 -29.36 8.93
CA ILE A 342 -22.40 -28.53 9.15
C ILE A 342 -21.23 -29.45 9.47
N ILE A 343 -20.13 -29.31 8.74
CA ILE A 343 -18.96 -30.18 8.87
C ILE A 343 -18.20 -29.85 10.17
N ILE A 344 -18.13 -30.83 11.07
CA ILE A 344 -17.26 -30.79 12.25
C ILE A 344 -15.95 -31.52 11.90
N GLN A 345 -14.82 -30.82 12.04
CA GLN A 345 -13.51 -31.34 11.70
C GLN A 345 -13.08 -32.45 12.68
N GLU A 346 -12.38 -33.46 12.18
CA GLU A 346 -11.83 -34.55 13.01
C GLU A 346 -10.91 -34.02 14.12
N ALA A 347 -10.13 -32.98 13.82
CA ALA A 347 -9.28 -32.30 14.79
C ALA A 347 -10.08 -31.72 15.98
N THR A 348 -11.31 -31.25 15.74
CA THR A 348 -12.21 -30.72 16.77
C THR A 348 -12.73 -31.83 17.66
N ILE A 349 -13.16 -32.96 17.06
CA ILE A 349 -13.59 -34.14 17.82
C ILE A 349 -12.45 -34.66 18.69
N GLY A 350 -11.23 -34.78 18.16
CA GLY A 350 -10.06 -35.18 18.95
C GLY A 350 -9.72 -34.22 20.11
N LYS A 351 -9.94 -32.91 19.95
CA LYS A 351 -9.79 -31.93 21.04
C LYS A 351 -10.88 -32.08 22.10
N LEU A 352 -12.13 -32.25 21.68
CA LEU A 352 -13.26 -32.50 22.58
C LEU A 352 -13.03 -33.77 23.42
N GLN A 353 -12.52 -34.84 22.81
CA GLN A 353 -12.16 -36.08 23.51
C GLN A 353 -11.19 -35.79 24.67
N LYS A 354 -10.10 -35.08 24.39
CA LYS A 354 -9.05 -34.79 25.37
C LYS A 354 -9.56 -33.96 26.55
N ILE A 355 -10.50 -33.03 26.30
CA ILE A 355 -11.07 -32.17 27.34
C ILE A 355 -12.11 -32.95 28.15
N LEU A 356 -13.09 -33.58 27.49
CA LEU A 356 -14.20 -34.29 28.15
C LEU A 356 -13.75 -35.52 28.96
N TYR A 357 -12.70 -36.22 28.54
CA TYR A 357 -12.20 -37.39 29.29
C TYR A 357 -11.57 -37.02 30.64
N LYS A 358 -11.11 -35.77 30.79
CA LYS A 358 -10.49 -35.25 32.02
C LYS A 358 -11.51 -34.79 33.07
N GLU A 359 -12.71 -34.38 32.64
CA GLU A 359 -13.74 -33.76 33.49
C GLU A 359 -14.56 -34.76 34.34
N GLY A 360 -14.77 -36.00 33.86
CA GLY A 360 -15.48 -37.04 34.63
C GLY A 360 -16.26 -38.04 33.78
N ARG A 361 -17.00 -38.97 34.41
CA ARG A 361 -17.78 -40.01 33.69
C ARG A 361 -18.88 -39.41 32.80
N SER A 362 -19.67 -38.47 33.30
CA SER A 362 -20.77 -37.85 32.54
C SER A 362 -20.30 -37.13 31.27
N ALA A 363 -19.13 -36.49 31.31
CA ALA A 363 -18.52 -35.84 30.14
C ALA A 363 -18.02 -36.86 29.11
N ARG A 364 -17.53 -38.04 29.54
CA ARG A 364 -17.17 -39.15 28.63
C ARG A 364 -18.38 -39.73 27.93
N ASP A 365 -19.47 -39.96 28.65
CA ASP A 365 -20.71 -40.46 28.06
C ASP A 365 -21.27 -39.49 27.01
N LEU A 366 -21.14 -38.18 27.27
CA LEU A 366 -21.47 -37.15 26.29
C LEU A 366 -20.58 -37.26 25.04
N TYR A 367 -19.26 -37.36 25.20
CA TYR A 367 -18.34 -37.52 24.08
C TYR A 367 -18.69 -38.75 23.23
N ASP A 368 -18.89 -39.91 23.86
CA ASP A 368 -19.20 -41.16 23.16
C ASP A 368 -20.50 -41.02 22.34
N SER A 369 -21.49 -40.29 22.86
CA SER A 369 -22.73 -39.99 22.13
C SER A 369 -22.51 -39.08 20.91
N LEU A 370 -21.61 -38.10 21.03
CA LEU A 370 -21.26 -37.17 19.96
C LEU A 370 -20.45 -37.86 18.86
N GLU A 371 -19.47 -38.68 19.24
CA GLU A 371 -18.60 -39.41 18.30
C GLU A 371 -19.41 -40.40 17.45
N ARG A 372 -20.35 -41.14 18.06
CA ARG A 372 -21.24 -42.07 17.32
C ARG A 372 -22.05 -41.33 16.25
N ARG A 373 -22.62 -40.18 16.59
CA ARG A 373 -23.45 -39.39 15.66
C ARG A 373 -22.62 -38.70 14.59
N TRP A 374 -21.43 -38.19 14.93
CA TRP A 374 -20.47 -37.65 13.97
C TRP A 374 -20.04 -38.70 12.93
N LYS A 375 -19.66 -39.91 13.36
CA LYS A 375 -19.33 -41.02 12.45
C LYS A 375 -20.50 -41.42 11.54
N ALA A 376 -21.74 -41.33 12.02
CA ALA A 376 -22.93 -41.59 11.22
C ALA A 376 -23.14 -40.50 10.15
N SER A 377 -22.89 -39.23 10.48
CA SER A 377 -23.03 -38.10 9.55
C SER A 377 -21.97 -38.04 8.45
N HIS A 378 -20.78 -38.63 8.64
CA HIS A 378 -19.68 -38.65 7.66
C HIS A 378 -19.73 -39.84 6.68
N ARG A 379 -20.65 -40.80 6.89
CA ARG A 379 -20.80 -42.01 6.03
C ARG A 379 -21.88 -41.85 4.95
N LEU A 380 -22.56 -40.71 4.93
CA LEU A 380 -23.52 -40.26 3.91
C LEU A 380 -22.86 -39.19 3.07
#